data_AF-A0A0A2UV68-F1
#
_entry.id   AF-A0A0A2UV68-F1
#
_cell.length_a   1.000
_cell.length_b   1.000
_cell.length_c   1.000
_cell.angle_alpha   90.00
_cell.angle_beta   90.00
_cell.angle_gamma   90.00
#
_symmetry.space_group_name_H-M   'P 1'
#
loop_
_entity.id
_entity.type
_entity.pdbx_description
1 polymer ?
#
loop_
_entity_poly.entity_id
_entity_poly.type
_entity_poly.pdbx_seq_one_letter_code
_entity_poly.pdbx_strand_id
1 'polypeptide(L)' 'MEKLTKKKWKDPGIIMVILLSTIALIFWIWWPTDTYIGGISLVGWAMFACFFIWLALTVIYVIWMEKIEKHEAE' A
#
# COMPACT_ATOMS: atom_id res chain seq x y z
N MET A 1 -23.72 17.85 -12.37
CA MET A 1 -23.33 16.60 -11.68
C MET A 1 -21.93 16.12 -12.07
N GLU A 2 -20.94 17.02 -12.13
CA GLU A 2 -19.58 16.67 -12.59
C GLU A 2 -18.49 16.95 -11.53
N LYS A 3 -18.79 17.82 -10.55
CA LYS A 3 -17.85 18.20 -9.48
C LYS A 3 -17.79 17.21 -8.30
N LEU A 4 -18.82 16.38 -8.12
CA LEU A 4 -18.86 15.35 -7.06
C LEU A 4 -18.01 14.11 -7.42
N THR A 5 -17.89 13.78 -8.71
CA THR A 5 -17.10 12.63 -9.17
C THR A 5 -15.60 12.82 -8.98
N LYS A 6 -15.09 14.06 -9.02
CA LYS A 6 -13.67 14.34 -8.78
C LYS A 6 -13.25 14.17 -7.31
N LYS A 7 -14.15 14.37 -6.34
CA LYS A 7 -13.86 14.16 -4.90
C LYS A 7 -13.84 12.65 -4.56
N LYS A 8 -14.69 11.84 -5.20
CA LYS A 8 -14.75 10.38 -5.01
C LYS A 8 -13.53 9.58 -5.51
N TRP A 9 -12.73 10.13 -6.42
CA TRP A 9 -11.47 9.48 -6.85
C TRP A 9 -10.30 9.76 -5.90
N LYS A 10 -10.49 10.68 -4.96
CA LYS A 10 -9.55 10.98 -3.87
C LYS A 10 -10.01 10.34 -2.56
N ASP A 11 -10.86 9.32 -2.64
CA ASP A 11 -11.23 8.52 -1.49
C ASP A 11 -10.03 7.66 -1.05
N PRO A 12 -9.66 7.68 0.24
CA PRO A 12 -8.50 6.95 0.77
C PRO A 12 -8.53 5.49 0.45
N GLY A 13 -9.73 4.91 0.55
CA GLY A 13 -9.95 3.50 0.29
C GLY A 13 -9.57 3.10 -1.12
N ILE A 14 -9.90 3.90 -2.14
CA ILE A 14 -9.65 3.52 -3.55
C ILE A 14 -8.15 3.55 -3.86
N ILE A 15 -7.44 4.57 -3.39
CA ILE A 15 -5.99 4.66 -3.56
C ILE A 15 -5.29 3.53 -2.81
N MET A 16 -5.72 3.22 -1.58
CA MET A 16 -5.21 2.07 -0.84
C MET A 16 -5.44 0.75 -1.57
N VAL A 17 -6.64 0.53 -2.12
CA VAL A 17 -6.96 -0.68 -2.87
C VAL A 17 -6.06 -0.81 -4.10
N ILE A 18 -5.84 0.26 -4.86
CA ILE A 18 -4.94 0.25 -6.03
C ILE A 18 -3.50 -0.05 -5.62
N LEU A 19 -3.03 0.54 -4.52
CA LEU A 19 -1.66 0.37 -4.04
C LEU A 19 -1.44 -1.05 -3.50
N LEU A 20 -2.38 -1.58 -2.72
CA LEU A 20 -2.39 -2.96 -2.25
C LEU A 20 -2.49 -3.96 -3.41
N SER A 21 -3.37 -3.73 -4.39
CA SER A 21 -3.47 -4.58 -5.58
C SER A 21 -2.19 -4.56 -6.41
N THR A 22 -1.51 -3.42 -6.51
CA THR A 22 -0.22 -3.31 -7.21
C THR A 22 0.87 -4.09 -6.48
N ILE A 23 0.97 -3.96 -5.16
CA ILE A 23 1.91 -4.74 -4.34
C ILE A 23 1.61 -6.24 -4.48
N ALA A 24 0.34 -6.64 -4.40
CA ALA A 24 -0.08 -8.03 -4.58
C ALA A 24 0.29 -8.57 -5.97
N LEU A 25 0.09 -7.80 -7.04
CA LEU A 25 0.48 -8.17 -8.40
C LEU A 25 1.99 -8.31 -8.54
N ILE A 26 2.77 -7.40 -7.95
CA ILE A 26 4.23 -7.49 -7.95
C ILE A 26 4.68 -8.76 -7.23
N PHE A 27 4.15 -9.05 -6.04
CA PHE A 27 4.45 -10.28 -5.31
C PHE A 27 4.02 -11.53 -6.08
N TRP A 28 2.90 -11.47 -6.81
CA TRP A 28 2.39 -12.58 -7.61
C TRP A 28 3.25 -12.88 -8.84
N ILE A 29 3.69 -11.84 -9.57
CA ILE A 29 4.53 -11.99 -10.76
C ILE A 29 5.97 -12.34 -10.38
N TRP A 30 6.49 -11.71 -9.31
CA TRP A 30 7.88 -11.87 -8.90
C TRP A 30 8.15 -13.17 -8.14
N TRP A 31 7.11 -13.87 -7.65
CA TRP A 31 7.19 -14.98 -6.68
C TRP A 31 8.30 -16.00 -6.98
N PRO A 32 9.47 -15.89 -6.31
CA PRO A 32 10.59 -16.76 -6.60
C PRO A 32 10.70 -17.80 -5.47
N THR A 33 10.18 -19.00 -5.72
CA THR A 33 10.16 -20.10 -4.72
C THR A 33 11.52 -20.71 -4.44
N ASP A 34 12.46 -20.58 -5.37
CA ASP A 34 13.68 -21.40 -5.40
C ASP A 34 14.99 -20.62 -5.22
N THR A 35 14.93 -19.30 -5.01
CA THR A 35 16.15 -18.53 -4.78
C THR A 35 16.45 -18.43 -3.28
N TYR A 36 17.61 -18.99 -2.89
CA TYR A 36 18.18 -18.86 -1.56
C TYR A 36 19.33 -17.87 -1.64
N ILE A 37 19.21 -16.73 -0.98
CA ILE A 37 20.30 -15.74 -0.87
C ILE A 37 20.88 -15.83 0.53
N GLY A 38 22.15 -16.24 0.64
CA GLY A 38 22.87 -16.34 1.91
C GLY A 38 22.38 -17.45 2.84
N GLY A 39 21.75 -18.51 2.31
CA GLY A 39 21.18 -19.61 3.10
C GLY A 39 19.77 -19.35 3.66
N ILE A 40 19.21 -18.17 3.41
CA ILE A 40 17.84 -17.79 3.75
C ILE A 40 17.02 -17.73 2.47
N SER A 41 15.78 -18.22 2.49
CA SER A 41 14.88 -18.15 1.33
C SER A 41 14.63 -16.69 0.94
N LEU A 42 14.54 -16.39 -0.37
CA LEU A 42 14.14 -15.06 -0.83
C LEU A 42 12.78 -14.65 -0.24
N VAL A 43 11.92 -15.64 -0.01
CA VAL A 43 10.64 -15.49 0.67
C VAL A 43 10.83 -14.90 2.07
N GLY A 44 11.82 -15.36 2.84
CA GLY A 44 12.13 -14.81 4.17
C GLY A 44 12.54 -13.33 4.11
N TRP A 45 13.36 -12.96 3.13
CA TRP A 45 13.72 -11.55 2.88
C TRP A 45 12.53 -10.71 2.41
N ALA A 46 11.67 -11.28 1.56
CA ALA A 46 10.45 -10.64 1.09
C ALA A 46 9.45 -10.40 2.25
N MET A 47 9.30 -11.35 3.17
CA MET A 47 8.48 -11.18 4.37
C MET A 47 9.02 -10.06 5.27
N PHE A 48 10.33 -9.99 5.47
CA PHE A 48 10.96 -8.93 6.25
C PHE A 48 10.77 -7.55 5.60
N ALA A 49 10.97 -7.44 4.28
CA ALA A 49 10.70 -6.20 3.54
C ALA A 49 9.20 -5.82 3.57
N CYS A 50 8.30 -6.81 3.50
CA CYS A 50 6.87 -6.60 3.56
C CYS A 50 6.46 -5.92 4.88
N PHE A 51 7.09 -6.26 6.01
CA PHE A 51 6.86 -5.58 7.28
C PHE A 51 7.13 -4.07 7.21
N PHE A 52 8.22 -3.64 6.58
CA PHE A 52 8.53 -2.21 6.43
C PHE A 52 7.54 -1.51 5.49
N ILE A 53 7.16 -2.18 4.39
CA ILE A 53 6.14 -1.66 3.47
C ILE A 53 4.82 -1.47 4.20
N TRP A 54 4.42 -2.43 5.03
CA TRP A 54 3.17 -2.36 5.78
C TRP A 54 3.18 -1.22 6.80
N LEU A 55 4.29 -1.03 7.51
CA LEU A 55 4.46 0.07 8.45
C LEU A 55 4.39 1.43 7.73
N ALA A 56 5.09 1.57 6.60
CA ALA A 56 5.03 2.79 5.79
C ALA A 56 3.60 3.04 5.28
N LEU A 57 2.89 2.00 4.84
CA LEU A 57 1.50 2.10 4.38
C LEU A 57 0.56 2.60 5.49
N THR A 58 0.72 2.07 6.71
CA THR A 58 -0.05 2.51 7.88
C THR A 58 0.26 3.95 8.25
N VAL A 59 1.52 4.37 8.26
CA VAL A 59 1.89 5.76 8.57
C VAL A 59 1.31 6.71 7.53
N ILE A 60 1.44 6.38 6.24
CA ILE A 60 0.86 7.18 5.15
C ILE A 60 -0.66 7.28 5.35
N TYR A 61 -1.33 6.17 5.68
CA TYR A 61 -2.77 6.17 5.93
C TYR A 61 -3.19 7.10 7.06
N VAL A 62 -2.52 7.02 8.21
CA VAL A 62 -2.83 7.83 9.38
C VAL A 62 -2.66 9.31 9.06
N ILE A 63 -1.53 9.70 8.48
CA ILE A 63 -1.25 11.10 8.09
C ILE A 63 -2.31 11.61 7.10
N TRP A 64 -2.75 10.75 6.20
CA TRP A 64 -3.71 11.12 5.17
C TRP A 64 -5.13 11.24 5.72
N MET A 65 -5.53 10.36 6.63
CA MET A 65 -6.78 10.48 7.40
C MET A 65 -6.81 11.78 8.20
N GLU A 66 -5.73 12.06 8.96
CA GLU A 66 -5.61 13.32 9.72
C GLU A 66 -5.71 14.56 8.81
N LYS A 67 -5.17 14.48 7.58
CA LYS A 67 -5.23 15.57 6.61
C LYS A 67 -6.63 15.77 6.02
N ILE A 68 -7.38 14.69 5.80
CA ILE A 68 -8.77 14.75 5.32
C ILE A 68 -9.66 15.34 6.41
N GLU A 69 -9.54 14.88 7.65
CA GLU A 69 -10.33 15.39 8.78
C GLU A 69 -10.09 16.88 9.01
N LYS A 70 -8.83 17.35 8.93
CA LYS A 70 -8.52 18.79 9.02
C LYS A 70 -9.17 19.61 7.92
N HIS A 71 -9.27 19.07 6.70
CA HIS A 71 -9.82 19.78 5.55
C HIS A 71 -11.36 19.77 5.50
N GLU A 72 -12.02 18.95 6.32
CA GLU A 72 -13.47 18.90 6.48
C GLU A 72 -13.97 19.65 7.72
N ALA A 73 -13.06 19.99 8.64
CA ALA A 73 -13.33 20.80 9.83
C ALA A 73 -13.21 22.33 9.61
N GLU A 74 -12.67 22.76 8.46
CA GLU A 74 -12.65 24.16 7.98
C GLU A 74 -13.82 24.45 7.03
#